data_AF-A0A420DHB5-F1
#
_entry.id   AF-A0A420DHB5-F1
#
_cell.length_a   1.000
_cell.length_b   1.000
_cell.length_c   1.000
_cell.angle_alpha   90.00
_cell.angle_beta   90.00
_cell.angle_gamma   90.00
#
_symmetry.space_group_name_H-M   'P 1'
#
loop_
_entity.id
_entity.type
_entity.pdbx_description
1 polymer ?
#
loop_
_entity_poly.entity_id
_entity_poly.type
_entity_poly.pdbx_seq_one_letter_code
_entity_poly.pdbx_strand_id
1 'polypeptide(L)'
;MRVVGIDPGFSGALACIDPVTDEVIGLEDMPTGYSGDVKVVCPLSIYGLLKRWQPDVIILEKVGPRHTDKRSSMWKFAQGYGAVIAACQLYANRPSLHLVAPGVWKVPFGLILGAGVTDADKKRASLEMARQIFPDVAGEQLKRQMDDGRAEALLVAAYYQRALAAADEMEVI
;
A
#
# COMPACT_ATOMS: atom_id res chain seq x y z
N MET A 1 -9.88 11.74 10.46
CA MET A 1 -8.57 11.98 9.77
C MET A 1 -8.50 10.98 8.63
N ARG A 2 -7.85 11.28 7.51
CA ARG A 2 -7.76 10.33 6.39
C ARG A 2 -6.33 9.94 6.08
N VAL A 3 -6.05 8.65 6.17
CA VAL A 3 -4.75 8.08 5.85
C VAL A 3 -4.90 7.19 4.62
N VAL A 4 -4.05 7.42 3.62
CA VAL A 4 -3.95 6.55 2.44
C VAL A 4 -2.71 5.68 2.56
N GLY A 5 -2.90 4.36 2.57
CA GLY A 5 -1.82 3.37 2.43
C GLY A 5 -1.72 2.87 1.00
N ILE A 6 -0.50 2.69 0.50
CA ILE A 6 -0.25 2.28 -0.88
C ILE A 6 0.76 1.13 -0.93
N ASP A 7 0.34 -0.01 -1.49
CA ASP A 7 1.23 -1.02 -2.07
C ASP A 7 1.43 -0.66 -3.55
N PRO A 8 2.63 -0.24 -3.97
CA PRO A 8 2.87 0.26 -5.33
C PRO A 8 3.05 -0.83 -6.40
N GLY A 9 2.92 -2.11 -6.07
CA GLY A 9 2.99 -3.20 -7.03
C GLY A 9 1.89 -3.12 -8.12
N PHE A 10 2.12 -3.73 -9.29
CA PHE A 10 1.11 -3.81 -10.36
C PHE A 10 -0.15 -4.62 -10.01
N SER A 11 -0.09 -5.38 -8.92
CA SER A 11 -1.21 -6.09 -8.28
C SER A 11 -1.44 -5.59 -6.85
N GLY A 12 -0.80 -4.48 -6.47
CA GLY A 12 -1.03 -3.79 -5.21
C GLY A 12 -2.33 -2.99 -5.26
N ALA A 13 -2.49 -2.10 -4.29
CA ALA A 13 -3.72 -1.34 -4.11
C ALA A 13 -3.47 -0.01 -3.39
N LEU A 14 -4.50 0.82 -3.35
CA LEU A 14 -4.60 1.99 -2.49
C LEU A 14 -5.78 1.79 -1.54
N ALA A 15 -5.56 2.08 -0.26
CA ALA A 15 -6.59 2.04 0.76
C ALA A 15 -6.65 3.39 1.48
N CYS A 16 -7.84 3.97 1.62
CA CYS A 16 -8.09 5.14 2.46
C CYS A 16 -8.90 4.71 3.68
N ILE A 17 -8.40 5.04 4.87
CA ILE A 17 -9.07 4.74 6.13
C ILE A 17 -9.20 5.98 7.01
N ASP A 18 -10.14 5.96 7.94
CA ASP A 18 -10.01 6.74 9.17
C ASP A 18 -9.27 5.90 10.23
N PRO A 19 -8.04 6.27 10.62
CA PRO A 19 -7.22 5.47 11.52
C PRO A 19 -7.71 5.48 12.97
N VAL A 20 -8.71 6.29 13.33
CA VAL A 20 -9.28 6.32 14.69
C VAL A 20 -10.43 5.34 14.83
N THR A 21 -11.25 5.21 13.79
CA THR A 21 -12.43 4.33 13.78
C THR A 21 -12.20 3.01 13.06
N ASP A 22 -11.05 2.84 12.41
CA ASP A 22 -10.75 1.75 11.47
C ASP A 22 -11.73 1.68 10.28
N GLU A 23 -12.47 2.76 10.01
CA GLU A 23 -13.42 2.83 8.90
C GLU A 23 -12.66 2.84 7.56
N VAL A 24 -13.06 1.95 6.64
CA VAL A 24 -12.52 1.92 5.27
C VAL A 24 -13.33 2.86 4.37
N ILE A 25 -12.76 4.02 4.08
CA ILE A 25 -13.37 5.07 3.23
C ILE A 25 -13.27 4.71 1.74
N GLY A 26 -12.21 3.99 1.36
CA GLY A 26 -12.02 3.55 -0.02
C GLY A 26 -10.94 2.49 -0.13
N LEU A 27 -11.10 1.58 -1.07
CA LEU A 27 -10.17 0.49 -1.32
C LEU A 27 -10.24 0.13 -2.81
N GLU A 28 -9.14 0.34 -3.51
CA GLU A 28 -9.07 0.20 -4.96
C GLU A 28 -7.78 -0.50 -5.35
N ASP A 29 -7.87 -1.44 -6.31
CA ASP A 29 -6.68 -2.04 -6.90
C ASP A 29 -5.83 -0.98 -7.59
N MET A 30 -4.52 -1.24 -7.71
CA MET A 30 -3.59 -0.33 -8.37
C MET A 30 -4.10 0.04 -9.76
N PRO A 31 -4.40 1.33 -10.03
CA PRO A 31 -4.87 1.74 -11.34
C PRO A 31 -3.80 1.46 -12.38
N THR A 32 -4.10 0.55 -13.29
CA THR A 32 -3.18 0.13 -14.35
C THR A 32 -3.87 0.21 -15.70
N GLY A 33 -3.05 0.30 -16.74
CA GLY A 33 -3.46 0.30 -18.13
C GLY A 33 -2.38 -0.32 -18.99
N TYR A 34 -2.44 -0.07 -20.29
CA TYR A 34 -1.51 -0.60 -21.27
C TYR A 34 -1.00 0.52 -22.18
N SER A 35 0.31 0.55 -22.40
CA SER A 35 0.96 1.33 -23.44
C SER A 35 1.51 0.36 -24.49
N GLY A 36 0.73 0.10 -25.54
CA GLY A 36 0.92 -1.07 -26.40
C GLY A 36 0.74 -2.36 -25.59
N ASP A 37 1.68 -3.30 -25.67
CA ASP A 37 1.62 -4.57 -24.93
C ASP A 37 2.21 -4.49 -23.50
N VAL A 38 2.63 -3.29 -23.06
CA VAL A 38 3.28 -3.09 -21.77
C VAL A 38 2.27 -2.59 -20.75
N LYS A 39 2.04 -3.38 -19.69
CA LYS A 39 1.26 -2.95 -18.52
C LYS A 39 1.97 -1.78 -17.82
N VAL A 40 1.24 -0.70 -17.55
CA VAL A 40 1.73 0.52 -16.91
C VAL A 40 0.81 0.95 -15.77
N VAL A 41 1.33 1.70 -14.81
CA VAL A 41 0.53 2.37 -13.77
C VAL A 41 -0.09 3.64 -14.35
N CYS A 42 -1.33 3.95 -13.97
CA CYS A 42 -2.09 5.12 -14.40
C CYS A 42 -2.04 6.23 -13.33
N PRO A 43 -1.03 7.13 -13.33
CA PRO A 43 -0.87 8.14 -12.29
C PRO A 43 -2.04 9.14 -12.21
N LEU A 44 -2.71 9.41 -13.34
CA LEU A 44 -3.88 10.29 -13.35
C LEU A 44 -5.07 9.69 -12.58
N SER A 45 -5.27 8.37 -12.67
CA SER A 45 -6.31 7.67 -11.92
C SER A 45 -6.00 7.65 -10.43
N ILE A 46 -4.73 7.44 -10.05
CA ILE A 46 -4.27 7.56 -8.66
C ILE A 46 -4.57 8.98 -8.14
N TYR A 47 -4.20 10.00 -8.90
CA TYR A 47 -4.48 11.39 -8.54
C TYR A 47 -5.99 11.67 -8.37
N GLY A 48 -6.83 11.06 -9.21
CA GLY A 48 -8.28 11.12 -9.08
C GLY A 48 -8.80 10.49 -7.78
N LEU A 49 -8.24 9.35 -7.36
CA LEU A 49 -8.53 8.72 -6.08
C LEU A 49 -8.11 9.62 -4.91
N LEU A 50 -6.91 10.19 -4.96
CA LEU A 50 -6.44 11.14 -3.94
C LEU A 50 -7.35 12.37 -3.85
N LYS A 51 -7.82 12.90 -4.99
CA LYS A 51 -8.82 13.99 -5.01
C LYS A 51 -10.15 13.59 -4.39
N ARG A 52 -10.62 12.37 -4.64
CA ARG A 52 -11.87 11.85 -4.07
C ARG A 52 -11.76 11.67 -2.56
N TRP A 53 -10.68 11.06 -2.11
CA TRP A 53 -10.50 10.67 -0.72
C TRP A 53 -9.97 11.81 0.16
N GLN A 54 -9.24 12.77 -0.40
CA GLN A 54 -8.69 13.91 0.32
C GLN A 54 -7.91 13.48 1.58
N PRO A 55 -6.82 12.70 1.42
CA PRO A 55 -6.01 12.26 2.56
C PRO A 55 -5.29 13.43 3.23
N ASP A 56 -5.13 13.32 4.54
CA ASP A 56 -4.24 14.17 5.34
C ASP A 56 -2.80 13.61 5.30
N VAL A 57 -2.68 12.29 5.22
CA VAL A 57 -1.40 11.55 5.22
C VAL A 57 -1.42 10.46 4.15
N ILE A 58 -0.30 10.26 3.47
CA ILE A 58 -0.05 9.14 2.58
C ILE A 58 1.13 8.34 3.12
N ILE A 59 0.93 7.05 3.34
CA ILE A 59 2.01 6.08 3.58
C ILE A 59 2.17 5.23 2.33
N LEU A 60 3.34 5.34 1.71
CA LEU A 60 3.72 4.56 0.54
C LEU A 60 4.76 3.53 0.94
N GLU A 61 4.54 2.27 0.61
CA GLU A 61 5.54 1.24 0.86
C GLU A 61 6.83 1.52 0.07
N LYS A 62 7.95 1.62 0.79
CA LYS A 62 9.29 1.79 0.24
C LYS A 62 9.84 0.44 -0.19
N VAL A 63 9.59 0.11 -1.45
CA VAL A 63 10.04 -1.12 -2.10
C VAL A 63 11.25 -0.88 -3.00
N GLY A 64 12.04 -1.93 -3.21
CA GLY A 64 13.24 -1.91 -4.04
C GLY A 64 13.45 -3.24 -4.76
N PRO A 65 14.28 -3.27 -5.80
CA PRO A 65 14.53 -4.48 -6.57
C PRO A 65 15.22 -5.55 -5.72
N ARG A 66 14.86 -6.81 -5.92
CA ARG A 66 15.55 -7.96 -5.34
C ARG A 66 16.66 -8.43 -6.28
N HIS A 67 17.73 -8.98 -5.74
CA HIS A 67 18.86 -9.51 -6.53
C HIS A 67 18.44 -10.64 -7.49
N THR A 68 17.32 -11.32 -7.21
CA THR A 68 16.75 -12.39 -8.04
C THR A 68 15.91 -11.87 -9.21
N ASP A 69 15.62 -10.57 -9.27
CA ASP A 69 14.69 -10.02 -10.25
C ASP A 69 15.32 -9.92 -11.64
N LYS A 70 14.50 -10.24 -12.66
CA LYS A 70 14.91 -10.04 -14.06
C LYS A 70 14.99 -8.56 -14.37
N ARG A 71 16.04 -8.13 -15.08
CA ARG A 71 16.28 -6.72 -15.47
C ARG A 71 15.06 -6.03 -16.10
N SER A 72 14.34 -6.71 -16.99
CA SER A 72 13.13 -6.17 -17.64
C SER A 72 11.97 -6.00 -16.67
N SER A 73 11.82 -6.89 -15.68
CA SER A 73 10.83 -6.75 -14.61
C SER A 73 11.19 -5.60 -13.66
N MET A 74 12.47 -5.45 -13.31
CA MET A 74 12.95 -4.35 -12.48
C MET A 74 12.67 -2.99 -13.11
N TRP A 75 12.92 -2.85 -14.42
CA TRP A 75 12.64 -1.60 -15.14
C TRP A 75 11.15 -1.24 -15.11
N LYS A 76 10.27 -2.21 -15.45
CA LYS A 76 8.82 -2.01 -15.42
C LYS A 76 8.33 -1.64 -14.02
N PHE A 77 8.85 -2.31 -13.00
CA PHE A 77 8.52 -2.02 -11.61
C PHE A 77 8.97 -0.62 -11.20
N ALA A 78 10.22 -0.24 -11.50
CA ALA A 78 10.74 1.08 -11.18
C ALA A 78 9.95 2.21 -11.88
N GLN A 79 9.53 1.99 -13.13
CA GLN A 79 8.65 2.91 -13.85
C GLN A 79 7.30 3.08 -13.13
N GLY A 80 6.66 1.98 -12.74
CA GLY A 80 5.40 1.99 -12.01
C GLY A 80 5.52 2.68 -10.65
N TYR A 81 6.52 2.30 -9.85
CA TYR A 81 6.80 2.89 -8.54
C TYR A 81 7.05 4.40 -8.62
N GLY A 82 7.85 4.83 -9.60
CA GLY A 82 8.08 6.26 -9.87
C GLY A 82 6.79 7.02 -10.23
N ALA A 83 5.90 6.40 -11.01
CA ALA A 83 4.60 6.99 -11.35
C ALA A 83 3.70 7.16 -10.12
N VAL A 84 3.70 6.20 -9.19
CA VAL A 84 2.97 6.29 -7.92
C VAL A 84 3.53 7.44 -7.07
N ILE A 85 4.86 7.52 -6.89
CA ILE A 85 5.51 8.61 -6.15
C ILE A 85 5.13 9.97 -6.75
N ALA A 86 5.25 10.10 -8.07
CA ALA A 86 4.93 11.35 -8.76
C ALA A 86 3.47 11.75 -8.56
N ALA A 87 2.52 10.80 -8.64
CA ALA A 87 1.11 11.09 -8.39
C ALA A 87 0.85 11.57 -6.95
N CYS A 88 1.54 11.00 -5.97
CA CYS A 88 1.44 11.42 -4.57
C CYS A 88 2.07 12.81 -4.35
N GLN A 89 3.27 13.06 -4.86
CA GLN A 89 3.99 14.33 -4.69
C GLN A 89 3.32 15.51 -5.42
N LEU A 90 2.71 15.26 -6.58
CA LEU A 90 2.01 16.28 -7.36
C LEU A 90 0.58 16.53 -6.89
N TYR A 91 0.09 15.76 -5.91
CA TYR A 91 -1.26 15.95 -5.38
C TYR A 91 -1.40 17.32 -4.71
N ALA A 92 -2.39 18.09 -5.18
CA ALA A 92 -2.46 19.54 -4.93
C ALA A 92 -2.62 19.91 -3.44
N ASN A 93 -3.25 19.04 -2.64
CA ASN A 93 -3.51 19.30 -1.23
C ASN A 93 -2.29 19.02 -0.33
N ARG A 94 -1.19 18.50 -0.89
CA ARG A 94 0.10 18.28 -0.21
C ARG A 94 -0.01 17.57 1.16
N PRO A 95 -0.59 16.37 1.22
CA PRO A 95 -0.58 15.56 2.44
C PRO A 95 0.85 15.21 2.84
N SER A 96 1.06 14.91 4.12
CA SER A 96 2.33 14.36 4.58
C SER A 96 2.57 13.01 3.91
N LEU A 97 3.64 12.90 3.12
CA LEU A 97 4.00 11.67 2.41
C LEU A 97 5.14 10.96 3.15
N HIS A 98 4.91 9.73 3.57
CA HIS A 98 5.90 8.90 4.24
C HIS A 98 6.21 7.65 3.41
N LEU A 99 7.50 7.40 3.20
CA LEU A 99 8.01 6.21 2.53
C LEU A 99 8.47 5.20 3.57
N VAL A 100 7.75 4.09 3.75
CA VAL A 100 7.99 3.15 4.85
C VAL A 100 8.35 1.77 4.32
N ALA A 101 9.49 1.22 4.75
CA ALA A 101 9.94 -0.09 4.30
C ALA A 101 9.06 -1.23 4.86
N PRO A 102 8.90 -2.34 4.12
CA PRO A 102 8.17 -3.52 4.60
C PRO A 102 8.65 -4.03 5.96
N GLY A 103 9.96 -4.03 6.18
CA GLY A 103 10.56 -4.45 7.45
C GLY A 103 10.23 -3.56 8.64
N VAL A 104 9.67 -2.37 8.42
CA VAL A 104 9.25 -1.44 9.47
C VAL A 104 7.75 -1.57 9.70
N TRP A 105 6.94 -1.40 8.65
CA TRP A 105 5.48 -1.38 8.84
C TRP A 105 4.92 -2.74 9.27
N LYS A 106 5.57 -3.86 8.90
CA LYS A 106 5.12 -5.22 9.26
C LYS A 106 5.36 -5.60 10.72
N VAL A 107 6.27 -4.95 11.42
CA VAL A 107 6.65 -5.26 12.82
C VAL A 107 5.45 -5.21 13.77
N PRO A 108 4.69 -4.10 13.86
CA PRO A 108 3.58 -4.00 14.80
C PRO A 108 2.37 -4.91 14.46
N PHE A 109 2.41 -5.62 13.34
CA PHE A 109 1.41 -6.63 12.97
C PHE A 109 1.91 -8.07 13.19
N GLY A 110 3.15 -8.27 13.66
CA GLY A 110 3.74 -9.60 13.77
C GLY A 110 3.99 -10.28 12.42
N LEU A 111 4.13 -9.50 11.34
CA LEU A 111 4.28 -9.98 9.97
C LEU A 111 5.75 -10.15 9.54
N ILE A 112 6.70 -10.01 10.47
CA ILE A 112 8.10 -10.40 10.28
C ILE A 112 8.21 -11.90 10.52
N LEU A 113 7.92 -12.66 9.47
CA LEU A 113 7.91 -14.12 9.52
C LEU A 113 9.32 -14.70 9.37
N GLY A 114 9.58 -15.82 10.05
CA GLY A 114 10.90 -16.46 10.13
C GLY A 114 11.39 -17.13 8.84
N ALA A 115 12.59 -17.72 8.91
CA ALA A 115 13.17 -18.47 7.80
C ALA A 115 12.29 -19.68 7.42
N GLY A 116 12.26 -20.03 6.13
CA GLY A 116 11.47 -21.15 5.60
C GLY A 116 10.01 -20.82 5.25
N VAL A 117 9.56 -19.59 5.51
CA VAL A 117 8.20 -19.13 5.15
C VAL A 117 8.15 -18.71 3.68
N THR A 118 7.19 -19.25 2.94
CA THR A 118 7.04 -18.95 1.51
C THR A 118 6.41 -17.57 1.29
N ASP A 119 6.55 -17.01 0.08
CA ASP A 119 5.88 -15.75 -0.26
C ASP A 119 4.35 -15.89 -0.25
N ALA A 120 3.81 -17.08 -0.53
CA ALA A 120 2.38 -17.36 -0.41
C ALA A 120 1.90 -17.32 1.05
N ASP A 121 2.68 -17.86 1.98
CA ASP A 121 2.37 -17.81 3.41
C ASP A 121 2.40 -16.37 3.95
N LYS A 122 3.36 -15.55 3.50
CA LYS A 122 3.42 -14.12 3.85
C LYS A 122 2.17 -13.37 3.38
N LYS A 123 1.76 -13.59 2.13
CA LYS A 123 0.54 -13.00 1.55
C LYS A 123 -0.71 -13.42 2.32
N ARG A 124 -0.82 -14.70 2.68
CA ARG A 124 -1.91 -15.22 3.51
C ARG A 124 -1.93 -14.55 4.89
N ALA A 125 -0.78 -14.41 5.54
CA ALA A 125 -0.70 -13.76 6.85
C ALA A 125 -1.12 -12.28 6.81
N SER A 126 -0.68 -11.52 5.79
CA SER A 126 -1.15 -10.14 5.59
C SER A 126 -2.68 -10.10 5.37
N LEU A 127 -3.22 -11.00 4.56
CA LEU A 127 -4.66 -11.07 4.29
C LEU A 127 -5.48 -11.41 5.53
N GLU A 128 -5.03 -12.37 6.33
CA GLU A 128 -5.67 -12.76 7.61
C GLU A 128 -5.64 -11.60 8.61
N MET A 129 -4.50 -10.92 8.75
CA MET A 129 -4.37 -9.75 9.61
C MET A 129 -5.30 -8.60 9.17
N ALA A 130 -5.35 -8.30 7.87
CA ALA A 130 -6.23 -7.25 7.35
C ALA A 130 -7.70 -7.57 7.61
N ARG A 131 -8.13 -8.84 7.46
CA ARG A 131 -9.51 -9.25 7.78
C ARG A 131 -9.86 -9.14 9.27
N GLN A 132 -8.88 -9.32 10.15
CA GLN A 132 -9.07 -9.15 11.59
C GLN A 132 -9.25 -7.69 11.98
N ILE A 133 -8.47 -6.79 11.37
CA ILE A 133 -8.51 -5.35 11.65
C ILE A 133 -9.72 -4.69 10.95
N PHE A 134 -10.06 -5.13 9.74
CA PHE A 134 -11.10 -4.54 8.91
C PHE A 134 -12.20 -5.56 8.57
N PRO A 135 -13.00 -6.00 9.56
CA PRO A 135 -14.02 -7.03 9.36
C PRO A 135 -15.10 -6.62 8.34
N ASP A 136 -15.40 -5.32 8.25
CA ASP A 136 -16.46 -4.77 7.38
C ASP A 136 -16.20 -5.01 5.89
N VAL A 137 -14.92 -5.03 5.47
CA VAL A 137 -14.53 -5.28 4.07
C VAL A 137 -14.06 -6.72 3.84
N ALA A 138 -13.95 -7.53 4.89
CA ALA A 138 -13.37 -8.87 4.84
C ALA A 138 -14.12 -9.82 3.90
N GLY A 139 -15.46 -9.79 3.96
CA GLY A 139 -16.34 -10.70 3.21
C GLY A 139 -16.51 -10.37 1.73
N GLU A 140 -16.32 -9.10 1.35
CA GLU A 140 -16.62 -8.60 0.01
C GLU A 140 -15.36 -8.20 -0.77
N GLN A 141 -14.42 -7.51 -0.10
CA GLN A 141 -13.27 -6.90 -0.78
C GLN A 141 -11.94 -7.62 -0.50
N LEU A 142 -11.89 -8.46 0.55
CA LEU A 142 -10.72 -9.28 0.90
C LEU A 142 -11.02 -10.78 0.85
N LYS A 143 -11.98 -11.22 0.04
CA LYS A 143 -12.50 -12.60 0.05
C LYS A 143 -11.52 -13.61 -0.54
N ARG A 144 -10.77 -13.23 -1.58
CA ARG A 144 -9.91 -14.11 -2.37
C ARG A 144 -8.47 -14.02 -1.89
N GLN A 145 -7.69 -15.07 -2.15
CA GLN A 145 -6.25 -15.03 -1.92
C GLN A 145 -5.54 -13.96 -2.76
N MET A 146 -6.12 -13.58 -3.90
CA MET A 146 -5.60 -12.56 -4.83
C MET A 146 -5.86 -11.12 -4.35
N ASP A 147 -6.59 -10.94 -3.25
CA ASP A 147 -6.85 -9.63 -2.67
C ASP A 147 -5.72 -9.22 -1.68
N ASP A 148 -4.55 -9.88 -1.76
CA ASP A 148 -3.40 -9.62 -0.88
C ASP A 148 -2.84 -8.21 -1.04
N GLY A 149 -2.84 -7.64 -2.24
CA GLY A 149 -2.44 -6.24 -2.46
C GLY A 149 -3.34 -5.24 -1.73
N ARG A 150 -4.66 -5.49 -1.71
CA ARG A 150 -5.63 -4.72 -0.93
C ARG A 150 -5.37 -4.83 0.56
N ALA A 151 -5.07 -6.04 1.02
CA ALA A 151 -4.70 -6.28 2.42
C ALA A 151 -3.42 -5.52 2.81
N GLU A 152 -2.36 -5.56 1.99
CA GLU A 152 -1.13 -4.82 2.28
C GLU A 152 -1.38 -3.31 2.28
N ALA A 153 -2.16 -2.77 1.33
CA ALA A 153 -2.51 -1.35 1.32
C ALA A 153 -3.26 -0.90 2.59
N LEU A 154 -4.22 -1.69 3.07
CA LEU A 154 -4.93 -1.45 4.33
C LEU A 154 -3.99 -1.46 5.54
N LEU A 155 -3.08 -2.44 5.61
CA LEU A 155 -2.14 -2.55 6.72
C LEU A 155 -1.08 -1.45 6.70
N VAL A 156 -0.64 -1.01 5.52
CA VAL A 156 0.23 0.16 5.35
C VAL A 156 -0.47 1.42 5.84
N ALA A 157 -1.78 1.58 5.58
CA ALA A 157 -2.54 2.70 6.13
C ALA A 157 -2.66 2.62 7.66
N ALA A 158 -3.02 1.43 8.18
CA ALA A 158 -3.16 1.16 9.61
C ALA A 158 -1.85 1.34 10.39
N TYR A 159 -0.70 1.15 9.74
CA TYR A 159 0.61 1.36 10.33
C TYR A 159 0.74 2.78 10.89
N TYR A 160 0.15 3.80 10.26
CA TYR A 160 0.19 5.18 10.76
C TYR A 160 -0.27 5.29 12.21
N GLN A 161 -1.41 4.66 12.54
CA GLN A 161 -1.96 4.67 13.90
C GLN A 161 -1.01 4.00 14.89
N ARG A 162 -0.44 2.85 14.50
CA ARG A 162 0.48 2.09 15.38
C ARG A 162 1.82 2.78 15.55
N ALA A 163 2.28 3.47 14.52
CA ALA A 163 3.47 4.33 14.58
C ALA A 163 3.21 5.54 15.49
N LEU A 164 2.06 6.22 15.38
CA LEU A 164 1.67 7.30 16.28
C LEU A 164 1.54 6.85 17.74
N ALA A 165 0.99 5.66 17.99
CA ALA A 165 0.94 5.09 19.34
C ALA A 165 2.34 4.75 19.91
N ALA A 166 3.35 4.66 19.04
CA ALA A 166 4.75 4.41 19.38
C ALA A 166 5.66 5.64 19.19
N ALA A 167 5.12 6.80 18.76
CA ALA A 167 5.90 7.83 18.08
C ALA A 167 6.83 8.62 19.00
N ASP A 168 8.13 8.40 18.77
CA ASP A 168 9.15 9.45 18.73
C ASP A 168 10.01 9.40 17.43
N GLU A 169 9.68 8.58 16.41
CA GLU A 169 10.52 8.43 15.20
C GLU A 169 9.69 8.20 13.91
N MET A 170 9.37 9.26 13.14
CA MET A 170 9.08 9.14 11.70
C MET A 170 9.77 10.28 10.94
N GLU A 171 10.64 9.91 10.00
CA GLU A 171 11.34 10.85 9.13
C GLU A 171 10.35 11.39 8.07
N VAL A 172 10.26 12.72 7.97
CA VAL A 172 9.46 13.43 6.97
C VAL A 172 10.37 13.72 5.77
N ILE A 173 9.90 13.41 4.55
CA ILE A 173 10.64 13.70 3.30
C ILE A 173 10.00 14.91 2.61
#